data_AF-A0A285JM51-F1
#
_entry.id   AF-A0A285JM51-F1
#
_cell.length_a   1.000
_cell.length_b   1.000
_cell.length_c   1.000
_cell.angle_alpha   90.00
_cell.angle_beta   90.00
_cell.angle_gamma   90.00
#
_symmetry.space_group_name_H-M   'P 1'
#
loop_
_entity.id
_entity.type
_entity.pdbx_description
1 polymer ?
#
loop_
_entity_poly.entity_id
_entity_poly.type
_entity_poly.pdbx_seq_one_letter_code
_entity_poly.pdbx_strand_id
1 'polypeptide(L)'
;MSIHAIRRYWVITTVLACITFPLHADQPATLVQSAHVCTDESETQRLAINDQLREMAKALAEFKPTTFCFIMQPSLAVLVLEKGETYVKFSHDSKVMYTFPEYIHADDTANVMAGLADNTL
;
A
#
# COMPACT_ATOMS: atom_id res chain seq x y z
N MET A 1 -28.18 -51.84 35.36
CA MET A 1 -28.77 -50.58 34.87
C MET A 1 -27.81 -49.46 35.20
N SER A 2 -27.27 -48.80 34.17
CA SER A 2 -26.13 -47.88 34.19
C SER A 2 -26.47 -46.51 34.75
N ILE A 3 -25.56 -45.91 35.53
CA ILE A 3 -25.36 -44.46 35.57
C ILE A 3 -23.85 -44.19 35.65
N HIS A 4 -23.30 -43.74 34.52
CA HIS A 4 -21.91 -43.31 34.35
C HIS A 4 -21.73 -41.90 34.90
N ALA A 5 -20.91 -41.72 35.93
CA ALA A 5 -20.38 -40.42 36.32
C ALA A 5 -19.07 -40.16 35.56
N ILE A 6 -19.18 -39.74 34.29
CA ILE A 6 -18.02 -39.25 33.52
C ILE A 6 -17.95 -37.73 33.69
N ARG A 7 -17.05 -37.33 34.58
CA ARG A 7 -16.60 -35.97 34.82
C ARG A 7 -15.99 -35.41 33.53
N ARG A 8 -16.79 -34.65 32.78
CA ARG A 8 -16.39 -33.93 31.57
C ARG A 8 -15.39 -32.83 31.93
N TYR A 9 -14.10 -33.13 31.80
CA TYR A 9 -13.06 -32.12 31.79
C TYR A 9 -13.10 -31.40 30.45
N TRP A 10 -13.51 -30.13 30.50
CA TRP A 10 -13.31 -29.17 29.43
C TRP A 10 -11.81 -28.94 29.24
N VAL A 11 -11.24 -29.46 28.16
CA VAL A 11 -9.94 -29.02 27.66
C VAL A 11 -10.23 -28.01 26.56
N ILE A 12 -10.30 -26.73 26.96
CA ILE A 12 -10.24 -25.62 26.01
C ILE A 12 -8.77 -25.52 25.59
N THR A 13 -8.42 -26.09 24.45
CA THR A 13 -7.12 -25.87 23.82
C THR A 13 -7.16 -24.50 23.15
N THR A 14 -6.81 -23.44 23.90
CA THR A 14 -6.58 -22.10 23.34
C THR A 14 -5.33 -22.12 22.48
N VAL A 15 -5.49 -22.36 21.19
CA VAL A 15 -4.47 -22.00 20.19
C VAL A 15 -4.63 -20.49 19.95
N LEU A 16 -3.98 -19.69 20.80
CA LEU A 16 -3.82 -18.26 20.58
C LEU A 16 -2.70 -18.07 19.55
N ALA A 17 -3.01 -18.35 18.28
CA ALA A 17 -2.18 -17.89 17.18
C ALA A 17 -2.38 -16.38 17.08
N CYS A 18 -1.44 -15.61 17.63
CA CYS A 18 -1.32 -14.18 17.35
C CYS A 18 -1.05 -14.02 15.86
N ILE A 19 -2.11 -13.93 15.05
CA ILE A 19 -2.01 -13.39 13.70
C ILE A 19 -1.71 -11.91 13.91
N THR A 20 -0.42 -11.57 14.00
CA THR A 20 0.06 -10.21 13.79
C THR A 20 -0.22 -9.88 12.33
N PHE A 21 -1.41 -9.37 12.05
CA PHE A 21 -1.64 -8.62 10.83
C PHE A 21 -0.64 -7.45 10.85
N PRO A 22 0.23 -7.29 9.83
CA PRO A 22 1.01 -6.08 9.73
C PRO A 22 0.02 -4.94 9.58
N LEU A 23 -0.15 -4.18 10.66
CA LEU A 23 -0.85 -2.92 10.66
C LEU A 23 0.07 -1.99 9.85
N HIS A 24 -0.09 -2.01 8.52
CA HIS A 24 0.57 -1.05 7.65
C HIS A 24 0.01 0.31 8.06
N ALA A 25 0.81 1.03 8.85
CA ALA A 25 0.49 2.40 9.21
C ALA A 25 0.47 3.21 7.93
N ASP A 26 -0.62 3.93 7.71
CA ASP A 26 -0.73 4.88 6.62
C ASP A 26 0.50 5.81 6.60
N GLN A 27 1.31 5.75 5.55
CA GLN A 27 2.58 6.48 5.49
C GLN A 27 2.43 7.73 4.63
N PRO A 28 2.75 8.94 5.14
CA PRO A 28 2.82 10.12 4.30
C PRO A 28 3.94 9.94 3.27
N ALA A 29 3.66 10.27 2.03
CA ALA A 29 4.60 10.20 0.94
C ALA A 29 4.31 11.30 -0.08
N THR A 30 5.26 11.51 -0.98
CA THR A 30 5.10 12.37 -2.14
C THR A 30 4.93 11.50 -3.39
N LEU A 31 3.82 11.70 -4.09
CA LEU A 31 3.65 11.24 -5.46
C LEU A 31 4.41 12.20 -6.38
N VAL A 32 5.33 11.67 -7.17
CA VAL A 32 6.17 12.50 -8.06
C VAL A 32 5.35 13.07 -9.23
N GLN A 33 5.88 14.14 -9.85
CA GLN A 33 5.31 14.71 -11.06
C GLN A 33 5.30 13.71 -12.22
N SER A 34 4.29 13.82 -13.09
CA SER A 34 4.08 12.96 -14.25
C SER A 34 3.91 11.48 -13.89
N ALA A 35 3.34 11.21 -12.71
CA ALA A 35 3.10 9.86 -12.24
C ALA A 35 1.99 9.17 -13.03
N HIS A 36 2.22 7.90 -13.37
CA HIS A 36 1.18 7.05 -13.95
C HIS A 36 0.25 6.55 -12.84
N VAL A 37 -0.99 7.04 -12.85
CA VAL A 37 -1.98 6.76 -11.81
C VAL A 37 -3.19 6.06 -12.42
N CYS A 38 -3.66 5.02 -11.74
CA CYS A 38 -4.84 4.26 -12.11
C CYS A 38 -5.90 4.32 -11.01
N THR A 39 -7.16 4.26 -11.40
CA THR A 39 -8.34 4.26 -10.52
C THR A 39 -8.88 2.85 -10.28
N ASP A 40 -8.41 1.87 -11.04
CA ASP A 40 -8.80 0.46 -10.96
C ASP A 40 -7.62 -0.41 -10.54
N GLU A 41 -7.83 -1.26 -9.54
CA GLU A 41 -6.79 -2.11 -8.96
C GLU A 41 -6.41 -3.24 -9.91
N SER A 42 -7.40 -3.87 -10.55
CA SER A 42 -7.18 -5.00 -11.46
C SER A 42 -6.38 -4.56 -12.68
N GLU A 43 -6.65 -3.38 -13.22
CA GLU A 43 -5.88 -2.82 -14.33
C GLU A 43 -4.45 -2.51 -13.90
N THR A 44 -4.26 -1.93 -12.70
CA THR A 44 -2.91 -1.67 -12.17
C THR A 44 -2.11 -2.96 -12.02
N GLN A 45 -2.72 -4.01 -11.46
CA GLN A 45 -2.09 -5.33 -11.34
C GLN A 45 -1.75 -5.91 -12.71
N ARG A 46 -2.64 -5.79 -13.70
CA ARG A 46 -2.39 -6.24 -15.08
C ARG A 46 -1.18 -5.56 -15.70
N LEU A 47 -1.04 -4.25 -15.49
CA LEU A 47 0.11 -3.47 -15.98
C LEU A 47 1.39 -3.75 -15.17
N ALA A 48 1.26 -4.07 -13.89
CA ALA A 48 2.38 -4.38 -13.01
C ALA A 48 3.08 -5.71 -13.38
N ILE A 49 2.37 -6.63 -14.05
CA ILE A 49 2.93 -7.92 -14.51
C ILE A 49 3.94 -7.76 -15.66
N ASN A 50 3.81 -6.71 -16.48
CA ASN A 50 4.62 -6.55 -17.68
C ASN A 50 5.00 -5.08 -17.93
N ASP A 51 6.29 -4.79 -17.76
CA ASP A 51 6.86 -3.46 -17.91
C ASP A 51 6.62 -2.86 -19.30
N GLN A 52 6.69 -3.66 -20.37
CA GLN A 52 6.43 -3.17 -21.73
C GLN A 52 4.96 -2.76 -21.90
N LEU A 53 4.02 -3.52 -21.32
CA LEU A 53 2.61 -3.14 -21.32
C LEU A 53 2.38 -1.87 -20.49
N ARG A 54 3.07 -1.74 -19.36
CA ARG A 54 3.01 -0.53 -18.52
C ARG A 54 3.50 0.71 -19.26
N GLU A 55 4.64 0.63 -19.93
CA GLU A 55 5.20 1.74 -20.71
C GLU A 55 4.30 2.12 -21.89
N MET A 56 3.72 1.13 -22.58
CA MET A 56 2.75 1.40 -23.64
C MET A 56 1.49 2.08 -23.10
N ALA A 57 0.95 1.61 -21.97
CA ALA A 57 -0.21 2.22 -21.32
C ALA A 57 0.07 3.64 -20.83
N LYS A 58 1.27 3.88 -20.27
CA LYS A 58 1.75 5.20 -19.87
C LYS A 58 1.80 6.15 -21.07
N ALA A 59 2.43 5.72 -22.17
CA ALA A 59 2.50 6.52 -23.39
C ALA A 59 1.11 6.92 -23.89
N LEU A 60 0.14 5.98 -23.89
CA LEU A 60 -1.25 6.30 -24.24
C LEU A 60 -1.88 7.32 -23.29
N ALA A 61 -1.66 7.16 -21.98
CA ALA A 61 -2.17 8.06 -20.94
C ALA A 61 -1.57 9.48 -21.02
N GLU A 62 -0.34 9.62 -21.50
CA GLU A 62 0.31 10.92 -21.76
C GLU A 62 -0.37 11.68 -22.90
N PHE A 63 -0.82 10.99 -23.95
CA PHE A 63 -1.60 11.62 -25.03
C PHE A 63 -3.02 11.94 -24.60
N LYS A 64 -3.68 11.02 -23.89
CA LYS A 64 -5.04 11.19 -23.39
C LYS A 64 -5.31 10.23 -22.22
N PRO A 65 -5.96 10.69 -21.13
CA PRO A 65 -6.45 9.80 -20.09
C PRO A 65 -7.25 8.64 -20.68
N THR A 66 -6.93 7.44 -20.22
CA THR A 66 -7.69 6.23 -20.53
C THR A 66 -8.87 6.12 -19.56
N THR A 67 -9.71 5.10 -19.74
CA THR A 67 -10.81 4.82 -18.81
C THR A 67 -10.32 4.60 -17.38
N PHE A 68 -9.16 3.98 -17.20
CA PHE A 68 -8.67 3.53 -15.90
C PHE A 68 -7.49 4.33 -15.38
N CYS A 69 -6.60 4.76 -16.28
CA CYS A 69 -5.32 5.36 -15.93
C CYS A 69 -5.07 6.70 -16.65
N PHE A 70 -4.36 7.58 -15.97
CA PHE A 70 -4.02 8.93 -16.42
C PHE A 70 -2.66 9.35 -15.87
N ILE A 71 -2.13 10.46 -16.37
CA ILE A 71 -0.88 11.04 -15.87
C ILE A 71 -1.19 12.18 -14.90
N MET A 72 -0.75 12.03 -13.65
CA MET A 72 -0.82 13.09 -12.65
C MET A 72 0.28 14.11 -12.91
N GLN A 73 -0.11 15.35 -13.24
CA GLN A 73 0.83 16.40 -13.66
C GLN A 73 1.62 17.04 -12.48
N PRO A 74 1.00 17.49 -11.39
CA PRO A 74 1.76 18.01 -10.24
C PRO A 74 2.26 16.88 -9.34
N SER A 75 3.34 17.15 -8.60
CA SER A 75 3.66 16.32 -7.43
C SER A 75 2.65 16.59 -6.32
N LEU A 76 2.24 15.54 -5.59
CA LEU A 76 1.20 15.62 -4.57
C LEU A 76 1.64 14.93 -3.29
N ALA A 77 1.25 15.50 -2.15
CA ALA A 77 1.32 14.79 -0.87
C ALA A 77 0.19 13.75 -0.84
N VAL A 78 0.54 12.49 -0.59
CA VAL A 78 -0.39 11.36 -0.59
C VAL A 78 -0.22 10.53 0.67
N LEU A 79 -1.23 9.72 0.96
CA LEU A 79 -1.19 8.75 2.04
C LEU A 79 -1.07 7.35 1.46
N VAL A 80 0.06 6.67 1.66
CA VAL A 80 0.25 5.28 1.22
C VAL A 80 -0.52 4.37 2.16
N LEU A 81 -1.50 3.64 1.61
CA LEU A 81 -2.35 2.71 2.35
C LEU A 81 -1.79 1.28 2.30
N GLU A 82 -1.21 0.91 1.16
CA GLU A 82 -0.60 -0.40 0.94
C GLU A 82 0.57 -0.27 -0.02
N LYS A 83 1.72 -0.83 0.36
CA LYS A 83 2.92 -0.88 -0.48
C LYS A 83 3.16 -2.33 -0.90
N GLY A 84 2.66 -2.69 -2.07
CA GLY A 84 2.97 -3.97 -2.71
C GLY A 84 4.35 -3.95 -3.36
N GLU A 85 4.80 -5.12 -3.82
CA GLU A 85 6.07 -5.25 -4.56
C GLU A 85 6.01 -4.57 -5.93
N THR A 86 4.85 -4.62 -6.59
CA THR A 86 4.69 -4.25 -8.00
C THR A 86 3.78 -3.03 -8.22
N TYR A 87 2.99 -2.65 -7.22
CA TYR A 87 2.15 -1.45 -7.25
C TYR A 87 1.94 -0.90 -5.84
N VAL A 88 1.49 0.35 -5.75
CA VAL A 88 1.22 1.06 -4.50
C VAL A 88 -0.21 1.56 -4.51
N LYS A 89 -0.93 1.33 -3.40
CA LYS A 89 -2.25 1.88 -3.13
C LYS A 89 -2.11 3.11 -2.26
N PHE A 90 -2.70 4.21 -2.68
CA PHE A 90 -2.63 5.47 -1.95
C PHE A 90 -3.97 6.20 -1.93
N SER A 91 -4.10 7.12 -0.98
CA SER A 91 -5.23 8.04 -0.87
C SER A 91 -4.79 9.47 -1.17
N HIS A 92 -5.60 10.18 -1.94
CA HIS A 92 -5.51 11.62 -2.17
C HIS A 92 -6.92 12.19 -2.32
N ASP A 93 -7.23 13.30 -1.65
CA ASP A 93 -8.57 13.91 -1.62
C ASP A 93 -9.71 12.90 -1.33
N SER A 94 -9.50 12.02 -0.34
CA SER A 94 -10.44 10.96 0.04
C SER A 94 -10.75 9.94 -1.06
N LYS A 95 -9.95 9.90 -2.14
CA LYS A 95 -10.05 8.89 -3.20
C LYS A 95 -8.89 7.92 -3.10
N VAL A 96 -9.21 6.63 -3.19
CA VAL A 96 -8.22 5.57 -3.30
C VAL A 96 -7.82 5.43 -4.76
N MET A 97 -6.52 5.42 -5.01
CA MET A 97 -5.91 5.28 -6.32
C MET A 97 -4.68 4.39 -6.23
N TYR A 98 -4.15 4.04 -7.39
CA TYR A 98 -3.05 3.10 -7.53
C TYR A 98 -1.97 3.69 -8.44
N THR A 99 -0.71 3.40 -8.13
CA THR A 99 0.43 3.79 -8.95
C THR A 99 1.53 2.73 -8.81
N PHE A 100 2.70 2.98 -9.37
CA PHE A 100 3.84 2.07 -9.34
C PHE A 100 4.92 2.58 -8.37
N PRO A 101 5.73 1.69 -7.78
CA PRO A 101 6.66 2.06 -6.70
C PRO A 101 7.64 3.18 -7.07
N GLU A 102 8.04 3.28 -8.35
CA GLU A 102 8.93 4.32 -8.86
C GLU A 102 8.36 5.74 -8.77
N TYR A 103 7.05 5.89 -8.55
CA TYR A 103 6.39 7.19 -8.45
C TYR A 103 6.15 7.67 -7.00
N ILE A 104 6.55 6.90 -6.00
CA ILE A 104 6.31 7.20 -4.58
C ILE A 104 7.63 7.43 -3.86
N HIS A 105 7.81 8.63 -3.34
CA HIS A 105 8.93 8.98 -2.47
C HIS A 105 8.43 9.09 -1.03
N ALA A 106 8.96 8.27 -0.12
CA ALA A 106 8.62 8.35 1.28
C ALA A 106 9.10 9.70 1.86
N ASP A 107 8.24 10.37 2.64
CA ASP A 107 8.67 11.55 3.39
C ASP A 107 9.52 11.08 4.58
N ASP A 108 10.84 11.18 4.46
CA ASP A 108 11.83 10.76 5.47
C ASP A 108 11.84 11.65 6.75
N THR A 109 10.78 12.41 6.99
CA THR A 109 10.66 13.30 8.16
C THR A 109 10.72 12.57 9.50
N ALA A 110 10.50 11.25 9.53
CA ALA A 110 10.70 10.43 10.72
C ALA A 110 12.17 10.32 11.16
N ASN A 111 13.15 10.50 10.25
CA ASN A 111 14.56 10.29 10.56
C ASN A 111 15.27 11.55 11.11
N VAL A 112 14.70 12.74 10.90
CA VAL A 112 15.32 14.02 11.32
C VAL A 112 15.17 14.26 12.84
N MET A 113 14.10 13.74 13.47
CA MET A 113 13.89 13.89 14.92
C MET A 113 14.73 12.92 15.77
N ALA A 114 15.27 11.85 15.18
CA ALA A 114 16.18 10.92 15.87
C ALA A 114 17.63 11.43 15.87
N GLY A 115 18.05 12.21 14.87
CA GLY A 115 19.43 12.70 14.72
C GLY A 115 19.79 13.94 15.54
N LEU A 116 18.83 14.62 16.19
CA LEU A 116 19.10 15.81 17.00
C LEU A 116 19.42 15.49 18.47
N ALA A 117 19.19 14.25 18.92
CA ALA A 117 19.45 13.83 20.30
C ALA A 117 20.91 13.39 20.54
N ASP A 118 21.73 13.22 19.49
CA ASP A 118 23.05 12.57 19.59
C ASP A 118 24.24 13.53 19.54
N ASN A 119 24.01 14.85 19.39
CA ASN A 119 25.08 15.84 19.20
C ASN A 119 25.31 16.77 20.40
N THR A 120 24.97 16.32 21.61
CA THR A 120 25.30 17.02 22.87
C THR A 120 26.34 16.23 23.65
N LEU A 121 27.60 16.31 23.20
CA LEU A 121 28.79 15.90 23.95
C LEU A 121 29.89 16.94 23.77
#